data_AF-A0A960P1U2-F1
#
_entry.id   AF-A0A960P1U2-F1
#
_cell.length_a   1.000
_cell.length_b   1.000
_cell.length_c   1.000
_cell.angle_alpha   90.00
_cell.angle_beta   90.00
_cell.angle_gamma   90.00
#
_symmetry.space_group_name_H-M   'P 1'
#
loop_
_entity.id
_entity.type
_entity.pdbx_description
1 polymer ?
#
loop_
_entity_poly.entity_id
_entity_poly.type
_entity_poly.pdbx_seq_one_letter_code
_entity_poly.pdbx_strand_id
1 'polypeptide(L)'
;MGTSEVSGEADREAPGTRPRRGSGAARWSVGLLVGGVLAMVLPGLLRDGVCGLVACADVTPEVAVGRPGGSELAVVVPEGAATELQSLRLFRLDDESANSTSGSWIIFRTDESAAPERIALGEAPDGFDTRTELDGEPTDGLWVLDASFGCASTLVRFAPEELDPGFVSTGDPPVPIGEFESNARTSLRCATDAPGWQRLLFILGALGASVGAVLGIWVLMRRPVTDEPEWYAPDDTEV
;
A
#
# COMPACT_ATOMS: atom_id res chain seq x y z
N MET A 1 -62.71 -13.86 47.77
CA MET A 1 -62.50 -12.71 46.87
C MET A 1 -61.89 -11.63 47.74
N GLY A 2 -60.57 -11.61 47.99
CA GLY A 2 -59.49 -11.09 47.13
C GLY A 2 -59.39 -9.57 47.37
N THR A 3 -58.30 -8.92 47.79
CA THR A 3 -56.83 -9.18 47.88
C THR A 3 -56.24 -8.20 48.93
N SER A 4 -55.35 -8.63 49.85
CA SER A 4 -53.87 -8.33 49.95
C SER A 4 -53.53 -6.82 50.08
N GLU A 5 -52.76 -6.29 51.04
CA GLU A 5 -51.30 -6.42 51.30
C GLU A 5 -50.90 -5.70 52.64
N VAL A 6 -50.10 -6.29 53.54
CA VAL A 6 -48.61 -6.17 53.74
C VAL A 6 -48.18 -4.83 54.36
N SER A 7 -47.99 -4.75 55.69
CA SER A 7 -46.72 -4.92 56.45
C SER A 7 -45.57 -3.99 56.03
N GLY A 8 -45.35 -2.95 56.85
CA GLY A 8 -44.14 -2.14 56.83
C GLY A 8 -43.01 -2.82 57.59
N GLU A 9 -41.89 -3.06 56.91
CA GLU A 9 -40.62 -3.49 57.46
C GLU A 9 -39.61 -2.38 57.21
N ALA A 10 -38.90 -1.99 58.27
CA ALA A 10 -38.03 -0.82 58.32
C ALA A 10 -36.81 -0.99 57.41
N ASP A 11 -36.62 -0.01 56.51
CA ASP A 11 -35.44 0.19 55.67
C ASP A 11 -34.17 0.27 56.54
N ARG A 12 -33.36 -0.81 56.47
CA ARG A 12 -31.95 -0.78 56.87
C ARG A 12 -31.14 -0.25 55.69
N GLU A 13 -30.45 0.88 55.92
CA GLU A 13 -29.51 1.49 55.01
C GLU A 13 -28.54 0.47 54.38
N ALA A 14 -28.57 0.39 53.05
CA ALA A 14 -27.60 -0.36 52.26
C ALA A 14 -26.20 0.28 52.39
N PRO A 15 -25.12 -0.51 52.51
CA PRO A 15 -23.77 0.02 52.46
C PRO A 15 -23.52 0.61 51.07
N GLY A 16 -23.25 1.92 51.05
CA GLY A 16 -23.00 2.68 49.84
C GLY A 16 -21.94 2.03 48.96
N THR A 17 -22.36 1.58 47.77
CA THR A 17 -21.46 1.27 46.66
C THR A 17 -20.77 2.56 46.25
N ARG A 18 -19.58 2.84 46.78
CA ARG A 18 -18.71 3.87 46.22
C ARG A 18 -18.45 3.49 44.75
N PRO A 19 -18.70 4.37 43.78
CA PRO A 19 -18.36 4.07 42.40
C PRO A 19 -16.86 3.88 42.31
N ARG A 20 -16.44 2.69 41.84
CA ARG A 20 -15.05 2.32 41.53
C ARG A 20 -14.43 3.41 40.66
N ARG A 21 -13.65 4.30 41.27
CA ARG A 21 -12.78 5.28 40.59
C ARG A 21 -11.58 4.52 40.03
N GLY A 22 -11.80 3.76 38.98
CA GLY A 22 -10.80 2.85 38.40
C GLY A 22 -11.02 2.64 36.92
N SER A 23 -11.07 3.71 36.13
CA SER A 23 -11.14 3.60 34.66
C SER A 23 -10.40 4.69 33.91
N GLY A 24 -9.83 5.68 34.61
CA GLY A 24 -9.02 6.73 33.99
C GLY A 24 -7.77 6.12 33.35
N ALA A 25 -6.86 5.56 34.14
CA ALA A 25 -5.55 5.12 33.66
C ALA A 25 -5.61 4.16 32.45
N ALA A 26 -6.54 3.21 32.43
CA ALA A 26 -6.73 2.28 31.30
C ALA A 26 -7.27 2.97 30.03
N ARG A 27 -8.15 3.96 30.18
CA ARG A 27 -8.65 4.75 29.04
C ARG A 27 -7.56 5.65 28.47
N TRP A 28 -6.71 6.20 29.33
CA TRP A 28 -5.57 7.04 28.94
C TRP A 28 -4.46 6.22 28.27
N SER A 29 -4.16 5.00 28.73
CA SER A 29 -3.17 4.12 28.09
C SER A 29 -3.60 3.70 26.68
N VAL A 30 -4.87 3.32 26.50
CA VAL A 30 -5.43 2.97 25.18
C VAL A 30 -5.44 4.19 24.27
N GLY A 31 -5.85 5.37 24.78
CA GLY A 31 -5.85 6.62 24.01
C GLY A 31 -4.46 7.03 23.52
N LEU A 32 -3.43 6.91 24.36
CA LEU A 32 -2.05 7.22 24.01
C LEU A 32 -1.46 6.21 23.01
N LEU A 33 -1.78 4.93 23.16
CA LEU A 33 -1.33 3.89 22.23
C LEU A 33 -1.97 4.07 20.85
N VAL A 34 -3.29 4.14 20.80
CA VAL A 34 -4.03 4.30 19.54
C VAL A 34 -3.71 5.64 18.89
N GLY A 35 -3.68 6.74 19.67
CA GLY A 35 -3.31 8.06 19.17
C GLY A 35 -1.87 8.13 18.67
N GLY A 36 -0.94 7.46 19.36
CA GLY A 36 0.47 7.40 18.95
C GLY A 36 0.68 6.63 17.64
N VAL A 37 0.03 5.47 17.49
CA VAL A 37 0.05 4.69 16.25
C VAL A 37 -0.60 5.46 15.09
N LEU A 38 -1.75 6.09 15.34
CA LEU A 38 -2.43 6.93 14.36
C LEU A 38 -1.54 8.09 13.91
N ALA A 39 -0.87 8.79 14.82
CA ALA A 39 0.04 9.88 14.49
C ALA A 39 1.24 9.45 13.63
N MET A 40 1.66 8.18 13.71
CA MET A 40 2.70 7.63 12.83
C MET A 40 2.19 7.30 11.44
N VAL A 41 1.01 6.70 11.34
CA VAL A 41 0.52 6.02 10.13
C VAL A 41 -0.34 6.94 9.26
N LEU A 42 -1.21 7.75 9.87
CA LEU A 42 -2.14 8.62 9.14
C LEU A 42 -1.45 9.63 8.22
N PRO A 43 -0.34 10.30 8.59
CA PRO A 43 0.24 11.30 7.72
C PRO A 43 0.73 10.74 6.38
N GLY A 44 1.29 9.52 6.37
CA GLY A 44 1.65 8.82 5.13
C GLY A 44 0.42 8.35 4.38
N LEU A 45 -0.55 7.77 5.08
CA LEU A 45 -1.79 7.26 4.47
C LEU A 45 -2.64 8.34 3.80
N LEU A 46 -2.73 9.54 4.41
CA LEU A 46 -3.53 10.66 3.90
C LEU A 46 -2.88 11.36 2.71
N ARG A 47 -1.55 11.34 2.62
CA ARG A 47 -0.81 12.00 1.55
C ARG A 47 -0.73 11.13 0.31
N ASP A 48 -0.39 9.85 0.50
CA ASP A 48 0.03 8.96 -0.59
C ASP A 48 -0.69 7.59 -0.56
N GLY A 49 -1.75 7.42 0.26
CA GLY A 49 -2.49 6.16 0.37
C GLY A 49 -1.66 5.02 0.98
N VAL A 50 -1.89 3.78 0.55
CA VAL A 50 -1.05 2.63 0.97
C VAL A 50 0.39 2.80 0.48
N CYS A 51 0.58 3.47 -0.66
CA CYS A 51 1.90 3.90 -1.16
C CYS A 51 2.58 4.96 -0.27
N GLY A 52 1.89 5.52 0.73
CA GLY A 52 2.50 6.34 1.78
C GLY A 52 3.01 5.57 3.00
N LEU A 53 2.66 4.29 3.10
CA LEU A 53 3.21 3.36 4.11
C LEU A 53 4.38 2.54 3.54
N VAL A 54 4.44 2.41 2.21
CA VAL A 54 5.51 1.75 1.48
C VAL A 54 6.30 2.85 0.76
N ALA A 55 7.46 3.22 1.26
CA ALA A 55 8.24 4.31 0.68
C ALA A 55 8.61 3.98 -0.78
N CYS A 56 7.98 4.57 -1.80
CA CYS A 56 8.34 4.46 -3.23
C CYS A 56 7.74 5.66 -3.99
N ALA A 57 8.43 6.41 -4.87
CA ALA A 57 9.85 6.50 -5.20
C ALA A 57 10.17 7.93 -5.73
N ASP A 58 11.31 8.51 -5.32
CA ASP A 58 11.89 9.71 -5.97
C ASP A 58 12.41 9.40 -7.38
N VAL A 59 12.52 8.11 -7.72
CA VAL A 59 13.08 7.62 -8.98
C VAL A 59 12.15 6.56 -9.55
N THR A 60 11.54 6.87 -10.70
CA THR A 60 10.73 5.92 -11.47
C THR A 60 11.65 5.13 -12.42
N PRO A 61 11.40 3.82 -12.61
CA PRO A 61 12.09 3.05 -13.63
C PRO A 61 11.83 3.63 -15.02
N GLU A 62 12.86 3.62 -15.86
CA GLU A 62 12.73 4.02 -17.26
C GLU A 62 12.43 2.78 -18.11
N VAL A 63 11.49 2.95 -19.05
CA VAL A 63 11.20 1.97 -20.10
C VAL A 63 11.38 2.66 -21.44
N ALA A 64 11.58 1.86 -22.47
CA ALA A 64 11.62 2.36 -23.83
C ALA A 64 10.72 1.53 -24.74
N VAL A 65 10.31 2.10 -25.85
CA VAL A 65 9.60 1.39 -26.93
C VAL A 65 10.39 1.56 -28.21
N GLY A 66 10.65 0.46 -28.92
CA GLY A 66 11.39 0.55 -30.16
C GLY A 66 11.57 -0.78 -30.85
N ARG A 67 12.58 -0.84 -31.71
CA ARG A 67 12.89 -2.01 -32.53
C ARG A 67 14.23 -2.61 -32.12
N PRO A 68 14.31 -3.29 -30.94
CA PRO A 68 15.57 -3.69 -30.32
C PRO A 68 16.38 -4.71 -31.15
N GLY A 69 15.72 -5.50 -32.00
CA GLY A 69 16.33 -6.64 -32.70
C GLY A 69 15.98 -6.78 -34.19
N GLY A 70 15.38 -5.76 -34.81
CA GLY A 70 14.97 -5.85 -36.23
C GLY A 70 13.77 -4.99 -36.59
N SER A 71 12.75 -5.58 -37.20
CA SER A 71 11.54 -4.86 -37.65
C SER A 71 10.42 -4.80 -36.60
N GLU A 72 10.43 -5.72 -35.64
CA GLU A 72 9.37 -5.89 -34.64
C GLU A 72 9.46 -4.83 -33.54
N LEU A 73 8.31 -4.26 -33.18
CA LEU A 73 8.19 -3.33 -32.07
C LEU A 73 8.12 -4.07 -30.74
N ALA A 74 8.93 -3.64 -29.79
CA ALA A 74 8.94 -4.17 -28.44
C ALA A 74 9.09 -3.07 -27.39
N VAL A 75 8.51 -3.31 -26.22
CA VAL A 75 8.83 -2.60 -24.99
C VAL A 75 10.12 -3.19 -24.43
N VAL A 76 11.08 -2.33 -24.11
CA VAL A 76 12.34 -2.68 -23.47
C VAL A 76 12.29 -2.20 -22.03
N VAL A 77 12.41 -3.14 -21.11
CA VAL A 77 12.42 -2.92 -19.66
C VAL A 77 13.79 -3.35 -19.14
N PRO A 78 14.56 -2.47 -18.49
CA PRO A 78 15.84 -2.83 -17.91
C PRO A 78 15.70 -3.96 -16.88
N GLU A 79 16.68 -4.87 -16.80
CA GLU A 79 16.67 -6.07 -15.95
C GLU A 79 16.22 -5.80 -14.50
N GLY A 80 16.77 -4.76 -13.86
CA GLY A 80 16.41 -4.42 -12.47
C GLY A 80 14.99 -3.89 -12.28
N ALA A 81 14.33 -3.44 -13.34
CA ALA A 81 12.96 -2.92 -13.33
C ALA A 81 11.93 -3.99 -13.71
N ALA A 82 12.37 -5.03 -14.43
CA ALA A 82 11.49 -6.06 -14.97
C ALA A 82 10.73 -6.82 -13.88
N THR A 83 11.36 -7.07 -12.72
CA THR A 83 10.73 -7.71 -11.56
C THR A 83 9.69 -6.82 -10.86
N GLU A 84 9.64 -5.53 -11.15
CA GLU A 84 8.71 -4.58 -10.53
C GLU A 84 7.54 -4.22 -11.47
N LEU A 85 7.62 -4.61 -12.75
CA LEU A 85 6.60 -4.30 -13.75
C LEU A 85 5.28 -4.99 -13.42
N GLN A 86 4.21 -4.21 -13.25
CA GLN A 86 2.88 -4.70 -12.85
C GLN A 86 1.88 -4.68 -14.01
N SER A 87 1.93 -3.64 -14.85
CA SER A 87 1.05 -3.57 -16.02
C SER A 87 1.66 -2.72 -17.11
N LEU A 88 1.28 -3.02 -18.34
CA LEU A 88 1.53 -2.17 -19.50
C LEU A 88 0.20 -1.82 -20.15
N ARG A 89 0.06 -0.55 -20.50
CA ARG A 89 -1.06 -0.04 -21.28
C ARG A 89 -0.51 0.77 -22.44
N LEU A 90 -0.86 0.36 -23.64
CA LEU A 90 -0.56 1.08 -24.88
C LEU A 90 -1.86 1.63 -25.45
N PHE A 91 -1.85 2.88 -25.92
CA PHE A 91 -2.99 3.52 -26.56
C PHE A 91 -2.54 4.60 -27.54
N ARG A 92 -3.37 4.86 -28.56
CA ARG A 92 -3.15 5.93 -29.53
C ARG A 92 -3.62 7.27 -28.96
N LEU A 93 -2.84 8.34 -29.16
CA LEU A 93 -3.16 9.68 -28.62
C LEU A 93 -4.31 10.38 -29.37
N ASP A 94 -4.54 10.02 -30.64
CA ASP A 94 -5.57 10.62 -31.49
C ASP A 94 -7.01 10.26 -31.09
N ASP A 95 -7.18 9.26 -30.22
CA ASP A 95 -8.47 8.94 -29.61
C ASP A 95 -8.72 9.91 -28.44
N GLU A 96 -9.51 10.96 -28.69
CA GLU A 96 -9.90 12.02 -27.72
C GLU A 96 -10.58 11.52 -26.43
N SER A 97 -10.72 10.21 -26.23
CA SER A 97 -11.10 9.64 -24.95
C SER A 97 -10.09 8.60 -24.50
N ALA A 98 -9.49 8.80 -23.33
CA ALA A 98 -8.76 7.79 -22.55
C ALA A 98 -9.64 6.57 -22.13
N ASN A 99 -10.82 6.43 -22.76
CA ASN A 99 -11.86 5.43 -22.54
C ASN A 99 -12.22 4.71 -23.86
N SER A 100 -11.55 5.02 -24.97
CA SER A 100 -11.62 4.28 -26.23
C SER A 100 -10.90 2.94 -26.05
N THR A 101 -11.61 1.84 -26.29
CA THR A 101 -11.04 0.48 -26.28
C THR A 101 -10.44 0.08 -27.62
N SER A 102 -10.72 0.80 -28.71
CA SER A 102 -10.13 0.53 -30.02
C SER A 102 -8.67 0.98 -30.04
N GLY A 103 -7.76 0.14 -30.55
CA GLY A 103 -6.34 0.47 -30.59
C GLY A 103 -5.70 0.63 -29.21
N SER A 104 -6.19 -0.09 -28.20
CA SER A 104 -5.55 -0.13 -26.87
C SER A 104 -5.10 -1.54 -26.54
N TRP A 105 -3.91 -1.70 -25.97
CA TRP A 105 -3.39 -2.98 -25.51
C TRP A 105 -3.08 -2.89 -24.04
N ILE A 106 -3.60 -3.82 -23.25
CA ILE A 106 -3.45 -3.80 -21.80
C ILE A 106 -3.10 -5.19 -21.29
N ILE A 107 -1.94 -5.31 -20.64
CA ILE A 107 -1.49 -6.54 -19.98
C ILE A 107 -1.22 -6.28 -18.50
N PHE A 108 -1.41 -7.31 -17.69
CA PHE A 108 -1.19 -7.27 -16.24
C PHE A 108 -0.41 -8.48 -15.79
N ARG A 109 0.44 -8.29 -14.78
CA ARG A 109 1.20 -9.35 -14.17
C ARG A 109 0.29 -10.30 -13.39
N THR A 110 0.55 -11.60 -13.56
CA THR A 110 -0.14 -12.69 -12.89
C THR A 110 0.82 -13.58 -12.09
N ASP A 111 2.10 -13.62 -12.47
CA ASP A 111 3.16 -14.32 -11.74
C ASP A 111 4.18 -13.33 -11.18
N GLU A 112 4.37 -13.37 -9.85
CA GLU A 112 5.32 -12.50 -9.15
C GLU A 112 6.79 -12.78 -9.48
N SER A 113 7.09 -13.95 -10.04
CA SER A 113 8.43 -14.34 -10.49
C SER A 113 8.76 -13.91 -11.92
N ALA A 114 7.78 -13.38 -12.67
CA ALA A 114 7.99 -12.93 -14.02
C ALA A 114 8.80 -11.62 -14.06
N ALA A 115 9.82 -11.59 -14.93
CA ALA A 115 10.69 -10.44 -15.14
C ALA A 115 11.06 -10.29 -16.62
N PRO A 116 10.08 -9.96 -17.49
CA PRO A 116 10.35 -9.80 -18.91
C PRO A 116 11.13 -8.51 -19.20
N GLU A 117 12.32 -8.64 -19.79
CA GLU A 117 13.15 -7.50 -20.21
C GLU A 117 12.73 -6.94 -21.58
N ARG A 118 12.10 -7.77 -22.40
CA ARG A 118 11.63 -7.42 -23.74
C ARG A 118 10.25 -8.01 -23.96
N ILE A 119 9.33 -7.18 -24.41
CA ILE A 119 7.93 -7.54 -24.57
C ILE A 119 7.49 -7.09 -25.96
N ALA A 120 7.20 -8.03 -26.84
CA ALA A 120 6.65 -7.73 -28.17
C ALA A 120 5.30 -7.00 -28.04
N LEU A 121 5.10 -5.96 -28.84
CA LEU A 121 3.85 -5.20 -28.78
C LEU A 121 2.68 -6.07 -29.25
N GLY A 122 1.65 -6.19 -28.41
CA GLY A 122 0.47 -7.00 -28.70
C GLY A 122 0.54 -8.44 -28.20
N GLU A 123 1.69 -8.89 -27.67
CA GLU A 123 1.86 -10.22 -27.08
C GLU A 123 2.16 -10.11 -25.58
N ALA A 124 1.38 -10.82 -24.75
CA ALA A 124 1.67 -10.90 -23.33
C ALA A 124 2.85 -11.87 -23.09
N PRO A 125 3.90 -11.44 -22.37
CA PRO A 125 5.00 -12.31 -21.98
C PRO A 125 4.54 -13.31 -20.91
N ASP A 126 5.33 -14.36 -20.68
CA ASP A 126 5.06 -15.32 -19.61
C ASP A 126 4.87 -14.63 -18.25
N GLY A 127 3.83 -15.05 -17.52
CA GLY A 127 3.45 -14.46 -16.23
C GLY A 127 2.69 -13.14 -16.34
N PHE A 128 2.19 -12.79 -17.53
CA PHE A 128 1.25 -11.70 -17.76
C PHE A 128 0.02 -12.20 -18.52
N ASP A 129 -1.14 -11.59 -18.24
CA ASP A 129 -2.39 -11.84 -18.96
C ASP A 129 -2.84 -10.59 -19.73
N THR A 130 -3.34 -10.81 -20.95
CA THR A 130 -3.95 -9.76 -21.78
C THR A 130 -5.39 -9.51 -21.37
N ARG A 131 -5.70 -8.26 -21.04
CA ARG A 131 -7.07 -7.79 -20.79
C ARG A 131 -7.70 -7.20 -22.05
N THR A 132 -6.92 -6.45 -22.82
CA THR A 132 -7.34 -5.87 -24.09
C THR A 132 -6.28 -6.19 -25.12
N GLU A 133 -6.69 -6.86 -26.20
CA GLU A 133 -5.82 -7.19 -27.32
C GLU A 133 -5.65 -6.00 -28.24
N LEU A 134 -4.50 -5.95 -28.91
CA LEU A 134 -4.25 -4.98 -29.96
C LEU A 134 -4.83 -5.49 -31.28
N ASP A 135 -5.52 -4.62 -32.01
CA ASP A 135 -6.12 -4.98 -33.31
C ASP A 135 -5.06 -5.27 -34.42
N GLY A 136 -3.79 -4.93 -34.16
CA GLY A 136 -2.64 -5.17 -35.03
C GLY A 136 -1.41 -4.37 -34.58
N GLU A 137 -0.22 -4.68 -35.10
CA GLU A 137 1.00 -3.93 -34.75
C GLU A 137 0.85 -2.43 -35.12
N PRO A 138 1.26 -1.49 -34.25
CA PRO A 138 1.22 -0.06 -34.55
C PRO A 138 2.18 0.30 -35.69
N THR A 139 1.67 0.91 -36.76
CA THR A 139 2.47 1.30 -37.93
C THR A 139 2.67 2.79 -38.10
N ASP A 140 1.77 3.61 -37.56
CA ASP A 140 1.71 5.05 -37.77
C ASP A 140 1.04 5.78 -36.59
N GLY A 141 1.28 7.10 -36.52
CA GLY A 141 0.63 8.00 -35.57
C GLY A 141 1.32 8.03 -34.21
N LEU A 142 0.81 8.88 -33.31
CA LEU A 142 1.40 9.05 -32.00
C LEU A 142 0.78 8.08 -30.97
N TRP A 143 1.63 7.25 -30.39
CA TRP A 143 1.26 6.26 -29.38
C TRP A 143 1.84 6.60 -28.02
N VAL A 144 1.14 6.16 -26.98
CA VAL A 144 1.57 6.32 -25.60
C VAL A 144 1.59 4.96 -24.92
N LEU A 145 2.75 4.59 -24.38
CA LEU A 145 2.91 3.49 -23.46
C LEU A 145 2.89 4.03 -22.03
N ASP A 146 2.05 3.45 -21.19
CA ASP A 146 1.99 3.64 -19.74
C ASP A 146 2.41 2.33 -19.05
N ALA A 147 3.58 2.36 -18.41
CA ALA A 147 4.14 1.24 -17.67
C ALA A 147 4.02 1.49 -16.17
N SER A 148 3.38 0.57 -15.45
CA SER A 148 3.22 0.67 -13.99
C SER A 148 4.19 -0.25 -13.25
N PHE A 149 4.79 0.29 -12.19
CA PHE A 149 5.77 -0.35 -11.32
C PHE A 149 5.31 -0.22 -9.86
N GLY A 150 4.21 -0.91 -9.53
CA GLY A 150 3.57 -0.82 -8.22
C GLY A 150 3.00 0.58 -7.95
N CYS A 151 3.73 1.39 -7.17
CA CYS A 151 3.34 2.76 -6.79
C CYS A 151 3.87 3.84 -7.75
N ALA A 152 4.64 3.49 -8.77
CA ALA A 152 5.09 4.42 -9.80
C ALA A 152 4.54 4.07 -11.18
N SER A 153 4.53 5.05 -12.08
CA SER A 153 4.34 4.80 -13.50
C SER A 153 5.28 5.64 -14.34
N THR A 154 5.52 5.17 -15.56
CA THR A 154 6.36 5.81 -16.57
C THR A 154 5.57 5.88 -17.86
N LEU A 155 5.59 7.05 -18.51
CA LEU A 155 4.89 7.30 -19.76
C LEU A 155 5.92 7.52 -20.88
N VAL A 156 5.79 6.78 -21.97
CA VAL A 156 6.63 6.91 -23.16
C VAL A 156 5.75 7.26 -24.34
N ARG A 157 6.11 8.32 -25.05
CA ARG A 157 5.48 8.69 -26.31
C ARG A 157 6.39 8.28 -27.45
N PHE A 158 5.80 7.74 -28.51
CA PHE A 158 6.55 7.34 -29.69
C PHE A 158 5.67 7.33 -30.92
N ALA A 159 6.30 7.57 -32.07
CA ALA A 159 5.72 7.37 -33.39
C ALA A 159 6.42 6.16 -34.04
N PRO A 160 5.72 5.05 -34.32
CA PRO A 160 6.29 3.84 -34.95
C PRO A 160 7.11 4.10 -36.21
N GLU A 161 6.71 5.09 -37.01
CA GLU A 161 7.32 5.49 -38.27
C GLU A 161 8.64 6.25 -38.10
N GLU A 162 8.89 6.81 -36.92
CA GLU A 162 10.13 7.56 -36.60
C GLU A 162 11.19 6.69 -35.91
N LEU A 163 10.89 5.41 -35.66
CA LEU A 163 11.76 4.50 -34.91
C LEU A 163 12.60 3.62 -35.83
N ASP A 164 13.87 3.95 -36.03
CA ASP A 164 14.75 3.09 -36.81
C ASP A 164 15.06 1.74 -36.09
N PRO A 165 15.32 0.65 -36.83
CA PRO A 165 15.84 -0.59 -36.26
C PRO A 165 17.09 -0.34 -35.40
N GLY A 166 17.11 -0.89 -34.19
CA GLY A 166 18.18 -0.70 -33.19
C GLY A 166 18.03 0.55 -32.31
N PHE A 167 16.99 1.37 -32.53
CA PHE A 167 16.66 2.53 -31.70
C PHE A 167 15.40 2.29 -30.89
N VAL A 168 15.33 2.99 -29.75
CA VAL A 168 14.21 2.98 -28.82
C VAL A 168 13.87 4.41 -28.41
N SER A 169 12.59 4.72 -28.25
CA SER A 169 12.13 5.97 -27.66
C SER A 169 11.91 5.81 -26.17
N THR A 170 12.45 6.74 -25.40
CA THR A 170 12.16 6.96 -23.97
C THR A 170 11.38 8.25 -23.75
N GLY A 171 10.91 8.87 -24.83
CA GLY A 171 10.56 10.29 -24.92
C GLY A 171 11.49 10.97 -25.93
N ASP A 172 10.91 11.77 -26.84
CA ASP A 172 11.61 12.31 -28.00
C ASP A 172 12.88 13.11 -27.63
N PRO A 173 14.03 12.87 -28.29
CA PRO A 173 14.26 12.02 -29.47
C PRO A 173 14.64 10.54 -29.16
N PRO A 174 14.50 9.61 -30.12
CA PRO A 174 14.95 8.21 -29.99
C PRO A 174 16.45 8.06 -29.75
N VAL A 175 16.84 7.03 -29.00
CA VAL A 175 18.22 6.70 -28.64
C VAL A 175 18.59 5.26 -29.04
N PRO A 176 19.88 4.95 -29.29
CA PRO A 176 20.31 3.57 -29.52
C PRO A 176 20.01 2.68 -28.32
N ILE A 177 19.58 1.43 -28.56
CA ILE A 177 19.21 0.51 -27.47
C ILE A 177 20.33 0.29 -26.44
N GLY A 178 21.57 0.12 -26.90
CA GLY A 178 22.70 -0.10 -25.99
C GLY A 178 22.97 1.12 -25.09
N GLU A 179 22.68 2.33 -25.56
CA GLU A 179 22.79 3.54 -24.76
C GLU A 179 21.69 3.60 -23.70
N PHE A 180 20.45 3.27 -24.09
CA PHE A 180 19.33 3.15 -23.16
C PHE A 180 19.63 2.10 -22.07
N GLU A 181 19.93 0.86 -22.43
CA GLU A 181 20.19 -0.24 -21.47
C GLU A 181 21.32 0.13 -20.48
N SER A 182 22.31 0.91 -20.91
CA SER A 182 23.43 1.34 -20.06
C SER A 182 23.10 2.47 -19.07
N ASN A 183 22.15 3.35 -19.40
CA ASN A 183 21.84 4.55 -18.63
C ASN A 183 20.48 4.49 -17.93
N ALA A 184 19.62 3.55 -18.32
CA ALA A 184 18.26 3.48 -17.86
C ALA A 184 18.16 3.26 -16.36
N ARG A 185 17.24 3.99 -15.73
CA ARG A 185 16.92 3.77 -14.32
C ARG A 185 16.21 2.43 -14.15
N THR A 186 16.82 1.55 -13.37
CA THR A 186 16.32 0.18 -13.18
C THR A 186 15.59 -0.04 -11.85
N SER A 187 15.69 0.87 -10.88
CA SER A 187 15.13 0.65 -9.54
C SER A 187 14.24 1.81 -9.08
N LEU A 188 13.13 1.47 -8.43
CA LEU A 188 12.38 2.39 -7.57
C LEU A 188 13.27 2.79 -6.38
N ARG A 189 13.59 4.08 -6.24
CA ARG A 189 14.26 4.59 -5.02
C ARG A 189 13.27 5.26 -4.10
N CYS A 190 13.14 4.76 -2.89
CA CYS A 190 12.38 5.41 -1.83
C CYS A 190 12.99 6.78 -1.50
N ALA A 191 12.17 7.83 -1.46
CA ALA A 191 12.55 9.10 -0.87
C ALA A 191 12.82 8.92 0.62
N THR A 192 14.08 8.98 1.06
CA THR A 192 14.36 9.38 2.44
C THR A 192 14.50 10.89 2.48
N ASP A 193 13.38 11.56 2.80
CA ASP A 193 13.32 12.58 3.87
C ASP A 193 11.84 12.99 4.09
N ALA A 194 11.16 12.31 5.03
CA ALA A 194 9.86 12.78 5.50
C ALA A 194 9.99 14.26 5.94
N PRO A 195 9.10 15.17 5.50
CA PRO A 195 9.15 16.56 5.91
C PRO A 195 9.22 16.68 7.42
N GLY A 196 9.94 17.67 7.95
CA GLY A 196 10.29 17.76 9.37
C GLY A 196 9.11 17.61 10.33
N TRP A 197 7.90 18.04 9.94
CA TRP A 197 6.68 17.87 10.72
C TRP A 197 6.19 16.41 10.80
N GLN A 198 6.33 15.60 9.74
CA GLN A 198 6.00 14.18 9.75
C GLN A 198 6.98 13.40 10.63
N ARG A 199 8.28 13.75 10.58
CA ARG A 199 9.29 13.19 11.48
C ARG A 199 8.96 13.49 12.95
N LEU A 200 8.53 14.71 13.22
CA LEU A 200 8.18 15.15 14.57
C LEU A 200 6.92 14.43 15.06
N LEU A 201 5.89 14.27 14.21
CA LEU A 201 4.69 13.46 14.53
C LEU A 201 5.02 11.99 14.74
N PHE A 202 5.93 11.41 13.94
CA PHE A 202 6.37 10.03 14.12
C PHE A 202 7.07 9.84 15.47
N ILE A 203 7.98 10.74 15.84
CA ILE A 203 8.69 10.71 17.13
C ILE A 203 7.71 10.88 18.30
N LEU A 204 6.81 11.86 18.22
CA LEU A 204 5.79 12.08 19.25
C LEU A 204 4.83 10.90 19.34
N GLY A 205 4.46 10.31 18.21
CA GLY A 205 3.67 9.09 18.13
C GLY A 205 4.37 7.89 18.78
N ALA A 206 5.69 7.74 18.55
CA ALA A 206 6.51 6.67 19.13
C ALA A 206 6.57 6.77 20.65
N LEU A 207 6.80 7.99 21.14
CA LEU A 207 6.84 8.25 22.57
C LEU A 207 5.46 8.04 23.19
N GLY A 208 4.39 8.54 22.57
CA GLY A 208 3.02 8.34 23.03
C GLY A 208 2.63 6.86 23.09
N ALA A 209 2.94 6.10 22.03
CA ALA A 209 2.66 4.67 21.96
C ALA A 209 3.47 3.87 23.00
N SER A 210 4.74 4.20 23.19
CA SER A 210 5.61 3.57 24.19
C SER A 210 5.09 3.81 25.61
N VAL A 211 4.73 5.06 25.93
CA VAL A 211 4.17 5.42 27.25
C VAL A 211 2.81 4.74 27.46
N GLY A 212 1.95 4.72 26.43
CA GLY A 212 0.67 4.01 26.47
C GLY A 212 0.82 2.51 26.73
N ALA A 213 1.79 1.86 26.07
CA ALA A 213 2.10 0.44 26.26
C ALA A 213 2.60 0.15 27.69
N VAL A 214 3.56 0.94 28.20
CA VAL A 214 4.10 0.77 29.56
C VAL A 214 3.01 0.96 30.62
N LEU A 215 2.17 1.99 30.48
CA LEU A 215 1.04 2.21 31.39
C LEU A 215 0.01 1.07 31.32
N GLY A 216 -0.26 0.55 30.12
CA GLY A 216 -1.15 -0.60 29.91
C GLY A 216 -0.64 -1.84 30.63
N ILE A 217 0.64 -2.17 30.48
CA ILE A 217 1.31 -3.30 31.15
C ILE A 217 1.28 -3.12 32.67
N TRP A 218 1.58 -1.92 33.17
CA TRP A 218 1.55 -1.61 34.60
C TRP A 218 0.14 -1.74 35.21
N VAL A 219 -0.89 -1.29 34.50
CA VAL A 219 -2.29 -1.48 34.92
C VAL A 219 -2.66 -2.95 34.93
N LEU A 220 -2.21 -3.73 33.94
CA LEU A 220 -2.45 -5.17 33.86
C LEU A 220 -1.83 -5.90 35.06
N MET A 221 -0.58 -5.58 35.41
CA MET A 221 0.11 -6.15 36.58
C MET A 221 -0.53 -5.74 37.92
N ARG A 222 -1.27 -4.63 37.96
CA ARG A 222 -2.01 -4.17 39.15
C ARG A 222 -3.45 -4.65 39.20
N ARG A 223 -3.92 -5.41 38.22
CA ARG A 223 -5.22 -6.06 38.35
C ARG A 223 -5.11 -7.12 39.44
N PRO A 224 -5.96 -7.08 40.47
CA PRO A 224 -5.98 -8.15 41.46
C PRO A 224 -6.28 -9.46 40.71
N VAL A 225 -5.48 -10.49 41.00
CA VAL A 225 -5.86 -11.87 40.66
C VAL A 225 -7.22 -12.06 41.33
N THR A 226 -8.25 -12.33 40.54
CA THR A 226 -9.57 -12.66 41.11
C THR A 226 -9.38 -13.82 42.07
N ASP A 227 -9.78 -13.60 43.32
CA ASP A 227 -9.76 -14.62 44.36
C ASP A 227 -10.44 -15.89 43.84
N GLU A 228 -9.91 -17.03 44.28
CA GLU A 228 -10.25 -18.36 43.81
C GLU A 228 -11.77 -18.56 43.64
N PRO A 229 -12.20 -19.29 42.60
CA PRO A 229 -13.61 -19.60 42.41
C PRO A 229 -14.20 -20.25 43.66
N GLU A 230 -15.45 -19.87 43.97
CA GLU A 230 -16.23 -20.13 45.20
C GLU A 230 -16.32 -21.61 45.66
N TRP A 231 -15.76 -22.56 44.91
CA TRP A 231 -15.69 -23.98 45.26
C TRP A 231 -14.49 -24.37 46.14
N TYR A 232 -13.65 -23.41 46.55
CA TYR A 232 -12.50 -23.63 47.45
C TYR A 232 -12.68 -22.90 48.79
N ALA A 233 -13.77 -23.17 49.52
CA ALA A 233 -13.85 -22.83 50.94
C ALA A 233 -13.45 -24.09 51.75
N PRO A 234 -12.39 -24.05 52.58
CA PRO A 234 -12.10 -25.16 53.48
C PRO A 234 -13.24 -25.25 54.51
N ASP A 235 -13.84 -26.44 54.64
CA ASP A 235 -14.83 -26.73 55.68
C ASP A 235 -14.16 -26.56 57.05
N ASP A 236 -14.47 -25.46 57.73
CA ASP A 236 -14.21 -25.29 59.16
C ASP A 236 -15.08 -26.30 59.91
N THR A 237 -14.50 -27.46 60.22
CA THR A 237 -15.04 -28.42 61.18
C THR A 237 -14.60 -27.99 62.58
N GLU A 238 -15.52 -27.34 63.30
CA GLU A 238 -15.42 -27.07 64.74
C GLU A 238 -15.20 -28.38 65.52
N VAL A 239 -14.31 -28.34 66.51
CA VAL A 239 -14.18 -29.32 67.61
C VAL A 239 -14.82 -28.75 68.86
#